data_AF-A0A0L8A6J4-F1
#
_entry.id   AF-A0A0L8A6J4-F1
#
_cell.length_a   1.000
_cell.length_b   1.000
_cell.length_c   1.000
_cell.angle_alpha   90.00
_cell.angle_beta   90.00
_cell.angle_gamma   90.00
#
_symmetry.space_group_name_H-M   'P 1'
#
loop_
_entity.id
_entity.type
_entity.pdbx_description
1 polymer ?
#
loop_
_entity_poly.entity_id
_entity_poly.type
_entity_poly.pdbx_seq_one_letter_code
_entity_poly.pdbx_strand_id
1 'polypeptide(L)'
;MIELLDLRQTLHAFAACNDDDEVWNAFGWVMASDEDLLAARLWLPSSSDEALDDDGERSAASAAMGLFPYLEPATFADVLDVQKRQRPLSSLQDYAQALAYYAEYDAFQQVEGIDEALGEAEAAEQVAARAAGVGTGIFASFDLTLRACPEEQIKAAAQRVARLLEISVGEALACCRALPLVLGKALDRRRAQAIKDDFDVIGATLQVQGFKPFPWMDAPTLR
;
A
#
# COMPACT_ATOMS: atom_id res chain seq x y z
N MET A 1 -5.12 -15.07 23.20
CA MET A 1 -6.18 -14.04 23.20
C MET A 1 -6.19 -13.48 21.79
N ILE A 2 -7.33 -13.47 21.12
CA ILE A 2 -7.46 -12.92 19.77
C ILE A 2 -7.36 -11.39 19.91
N GLU A 3 -6.51 -10.77 19.10
CA GLU A 3 -6.33 -9.32 19.09
C GLU A 3 -7.46 -8.67 18.27
N LEU A 4 -8.16 -7.72 18.88
CA LEU A 4 -9.17 -6.91 18.22
C LEU A 4 -8.59 -5.53 17.92
N LEU A 5 -8.74 -5.11 16.68
CA LEU A 5 -8.22 -3.87 16.14
C LEU A 5 -9.32 -2.79 16.13
N ASP A 6 -8.94 -1.53 16.17
CA ASP A 6 -9.78 -0.45 15.66
C ASP A 6 -9.58 -0.28 14.14
N LEU A 7 -10.42 0.56 13.50
CA LEU A 7 -10.32 0.78 12.05
C LEU A 7 -8.93 1.27 11.62
N ARG A 8 -8.29 2.15 12.41
CA ARG A 8 -6.97 2.68 12.07
C ARG A 8 -5.94 1.55 12.05
N GLN A 9 -5.97 0.68 13.06
CA GLN A 9 -5.08 -0.48 13.16
C GLN A 9 -5.34 -1.49 12.03
N THR A 10 -6.60 -1.71 11.64
CA THR A 10 -6.95 -2.54 10.48
C THR A 10 -6.35 -1.97 9.19
N LEU A 11 -6.52 -0.68 8.92
CA LEU A 11 -5.91 -0.03 7.75
C LEU A 11 -4.38 -0.13 7.78
N HIS A 12 -3.76 -0.01 8.96
CA HIS A 12 -2.31 -0.20 9.11
C HIS A 12 -1.88 -1.63 8.80
N ALA A 13 -2.68 -2.64 9.18
CA ALA A 13 -2.40 -4.05 8.87
C ALA A 13 -2.44 -4.31 7.36
N PHE A 14 -3.44 -3.80 6.65
CA PHE A 14 -3.51 -3.86 5.19
C PHE A 14 -2.32 -3.15 4.53
N ALA A 15 -2.01 -1.93 4.98
CA ALA A 15 -0.89 -1.14 4.47
C ALA A 15 0.50 -1.73 4.77
N ALA A 16 0.59 -2.69 5.70
CA ALA A 16 1.82 -3.42 5.99
C ALA A 16 2.15 -4.46 4.89
N CYS A 17 1.13 -5.01 4.22
CA CYS A 17 1.29 -5.89 3.06
C CYS A 17 2.05 -5.19 1.92
N ASN A 18 2.66 -5.97 1.03
CA ASN A 18 3.37 -5.46 -0.14
C ASN A 18 2.43 -5.16 -1.31
N ASP A 19 1.38 -5.96 -1.45
CA ASP A 19 0.45 -6.02 -2.58
C ASP A 19 -0.82 -6.80 -2.19
N ASP A 20 -1.78 -6.87 -3.12
CA ASP A 20 -3.06 -7.57 -2.94
C ASP A 20 -2.88 -9.08 -2.74
N ASP A 21 -1.87 -9.69 -3.36
CA ASP A 21 -1.54 -11.10 -3.16
C ASP A 21 -1.14 -11.36 -1.69
N GLU A 22 -0.38 -10.45 -1.07
CA GLU A 22 -0.05 -10.56 0.35
C GLU A 22 -1.27 -10.32 1.25
N VAL A 23 -2.20 -9.43 0.88
CA VAL A 23 -3.49 -9.27 1.59
C VAL A 23 -4.29 -10.57 1.58
N TRP A 24 -4.45 -11.17 0.39
CA TRP A 24 -5.17 -12.44 0.21
C TRP A 24 -4.58 -13.59 1.02
N ASN A 25 -3.25 -13.65 1.11
CA ASN A 25 -2.58 -14.70 1.87
C ASN A 25 -2.55 -14.44 3.38
N ALA A 26 -2.70 -13.19 3.82
CA ALA A 26 -2.61 -12.80 5.22
C ALA A 26 -3.95 -12.86 5.95
N PHE A 27 -5.06 -12.53 5.25
CA PHE A 27 -6.36 -12.36 5.86
C PHE A 27 -7.40 -13.23 5.16
N GLY A 28 -8.21 -13.94 5.95
CA GLY A 28 -9.34 -14.71 5.45
C GLY A 28 -10.64 -13.92 5.37
N TRP A 29 -10.82 -12.94 6.27
CA TRP A 29 -12.02 -12.10 6.32
C TRP A 29 -11.74 -10.79 7.07
N VAL A 30 -12.62 -9.79 6.91
CA VAL A 30 -12.71 -8.65 7.83
C VAL A 30 -13.97 -8.81 8.67
N MET A 31 -13.80 -9.15 9.95
CA MET A 31 -14.91 -9.26 10.90
C MET A 31 -15.05 -7.96 11.67
N ALA A 32 -16.28 -7.52 11.96
CA ALA A 32 -16.55 -6.30 12.72
C ALA A 32 -17.66 -6.52 13.76
N SER A 33 -17.60 -5.82 14.88
CA SER A 33 -18.72 -5.73 15.82
C SER A 33 -19.85 -4.85 15.26
N ASP A 34 -21.04 -4.98 15.85
CA ASP A 34 -22.28 -4.31 15.42
C ASP A 34 -22.34 -2.84 15.91
N GLU A 35 -21.33 -2.06 15.55
CA GLU A 35 -21.29 -0.61 15.75
C GLU A 35 -20.86 0.11 14.47
N ASP A 36 -21.00 1.44 14.44
CA ASP A 36 -20.38 2.26 13.42
C ASP A 36 -18.88 1.96 13.33
N LEU A 37 -18.34 1.88 12.11
CA LEU A 37 -17.01 1.35 11.84
C LEU A 37 -15.87 2.08 12.59
N LEU A 38 -16.06 3.36 12.93
CA LEU A 38 -15.10 4.13 13.74
C LEU A 38 -15.08 3.74 15.22
N ALA A 39 -16.18 3.20 15.74
CA ALA A 39 -16.31 2.70 17.10
C ALA A 39 -16.16 1.16 17.17
N ALA A 40 -16.32 0.48 16.04
CA ALA A 40 -16.26 -0.96 15.94
C ALA A 40 -14.89 -1.54 16.32
N ARG A 41 -14.93 -2.80 16.77
CA ARG A 41 -13.78 -3.67 16.94
C ARG A 41 -13.74 -4.64 15.77
N LEU A 42 -12.56 -4.73 15.15
CA LEU A 42 -12.32 -5.55 13.98
C LEU A 42 -11.40 -6.71 14.31
N TRP A 43 -11.57 -7.79 13.57
CA TRP A 43 -10.66 -8.93 13.61
C TRP A 43 -10.31 -9.37 12.19
N LEU A 44 -9.03 -9.65 11.98
CA LEU A 44 -8.45 -10.15 10.75
C LEU A 44 -7.98 -11.60 10.98
N PRO A 45 -8.86 -12.61 10.89
CA PRO A 45 -8.47 -14.02 10.91
C PRO A 45 -7.49 -14.34 9.78
N SER A 46 -6.59 -15.30 9.99
CA SER A 46 -5.67 -15.77 8.94
C SER A 46 -6.34 -16.62 7.86
N SER A 47 -7.54 -17.15 8.11
CA SER A 47 -8.30 -17.95 7.16
C SER A 47 -9.81 -17.74 7.33
N SER A 48 -10.58 -18.06 6.29
CA SER A 48 -12.04 -17.99 6.36
C SER A 48 -12.60 -18.91 7.44
N ASP A 49 -12.06 -20.13 7.56
CA ASP A 49 -12.51 -21.17 8.51
C ASP A 49 -12.37 -20.74 9.98
N GLU A 50 -11.51 -19.77 10.29
CA GLU A 50 -11.42 -19.20 11.64
C GLU A 50 -12.61 -18.29 11.95
N ALA A 51 -13.08 -17.52 10.95
CA ALA A 51 -14.16 -16.56 11.11
C ALA A 51 -15.55 -17.14 10.85
N LEU A 52 -15.64 -18.05 9.88
CA LEU A 52 -16.86 -18.62 9.35
C LEU A 52 -16.89 -20.13 9.54
N ASP A 53 -18.07 -20.71 9.69
CA ASP A 53 -18.27 -22.16 9.65
C ASP A 53 -18.50 -22.66 8.20
N ASP A 54 -18.71 -23.97 8.05
CA ASP A 54 -18.88 -24.63 6.75
C ASP A 54 -20.10 -24.10 5.96
N ASP A 55 -21.08 -23.49 6.64
CA ASP A 55 -22.27 -22.90 6.03
C ASP A 55 -22.07 -21.40 5.68
N GLY A 56 -20.88 -20.85 5.96
CA GLY A 56 -20.57 -19.43 5.79
C GLY A 56 -21.18 -18.54 6.87
N GLU A 57 -21.71 -19.14 7.95
CA GLU A 57 -22.19 -18.41 9.12
C GLU A 57 -21.03 -18.13 10.09
N ARG A 58 -21.30 -17.41 11.18
CA ARG A 58 -20.29 -17.09 12.18
C ARG A 58 -19.77 -18.36 12.85
N SER A 59 -18.45 -18.56 12.81
CA SER A 59 -17.79 -19.57 13.63
C SER A 59 -18.05 -19.36 15.13
N ALA A 60 -17.82 -20.39 15.93
CA ALA A 60 -17.92 -20.30 17.39
C ALA A 60 -17.00 -19.19 17.98
N ALA A 61 -15.85 -18.94 17.34
CA ALA A 61 -14.92 -17.91 17.78
C ALA A 61 -15.45 -16.50 17.51
N SER A 62 -15.91 -16.22 16.29
CA SER A 62 -16.47 -14.91 15.94
C SER A 62 -17.76 -14.62 16.71
N ALA A 63 -18.62 -15.63 16.89
CA ALA A 63 -19.82 -15.52 17.72
C ALA A 63 -19.51 -15.19 19.18
N ALA A 64 -18.50 -15.85 19.78
CA ALA A 64 -18.09 -15.58 21.16
C ALA A 64 -17.53 -14.16 21.37
N MET A 65 -16.99 -13.55 20.30
CA MET A 65 -16.50 -12.17 20.31
C MET A 65 -17.57 -11.14 19.91
N GLY A 66 -18.78 -11.58 19.51
CA GLY A 66 -19.84 -10.70 19.03
C GLY A 66 -19.52 -10.05 17.68
N LEU A 67 -18.68 -10.68 16.86
CA LEU A 67 -18.26 -10.17 15.57
C LEU A 67 -19.10 -10.78 14.44
N PHE A 68 -19.30 -10.00 13.39
CA PHE A 68 -20.06 -10.36 12.19
C PHE A 68 -19.18 -10.24 10.95
N PRO A 69 -19.45 -11.03 9.90
CA PRO A 69 -18.78 -10.88 8.61
C PRO A 69 -19.06 -9.48 8.07
N TYR A 70 -18.01 -8.71 7.76
CA TYR A 70 -18.17 -7.36 7.22
C TYR A 70 -17.87 -7.31 5.71
N LEU A 71 -16.62 -7.57 5.32
CA LEU A 71 -16.20 -7.62 3.92
C LEU A 71 -15.11 -8.67 3.71
N GLU A 72 -15.01 -9.18 2.49
CA GLU A 72 -13.83 -9.91 2.04
C GLU A 72 -12.60 -9.00 2.06
N PRO A 73 -11.39 -9.55 2.32
CA PRO A 73 -10.17 -8.74 2.33
C PRO A 73 -9.90 -8.05 0.98
N ALA A 74 -10.16 -8.72 -0.13
CA ALA A 74 -10.01 -8.14 -1.46
C ALA A 74 -10.97 -6.96 -1.67
N THR A 75 -12.26 -7.14 -1.36
CA THR A 75 -13.26 -6.06 -1.44
C THR A 75 -12.91 -4.90 -0.50
N PHE A 76 -12.45 -5.19 0.72
CA PHE A 76 -12.03 -4.16 1.66
C PHE A 76 -10.86 -3.35 1.09
N ALA A 77 -9.84 -4.01 0.54
CA ALA A 77 -8.71 -3.36 -0.11
C ALA A 77 -9.14 -2.53 -1.34
N ASP A 78 -10.04 -3.05 -2.17
CA ASP A 78 -10.57 -2.35 -3.35
C ASP A 78 -11.28 -1.05 -2.95
N VAL A 79 -12.09 -1.08 -1.89
CA VAL A 79 -12.77 0.14 -1.40
C VAL A 79 -11.77 1.17 -0.91
N LEU A 80 -10.74 0.73 -0.17
CA LEU A 80 -9.66 1.63 0.26
C LEU A 80 -8.92 2.23 -0.94
N ASP A 81 -8.62 1.43 -1.96
CA ASP A 81 -7.88 1.89 -3.13
C ASP A 81 -8.71 2.83 -4.02
N VAL A 82 -10.01 2.56 -4.21
CA VAL A 82 -10.91 3.49 -4.91
C VAL A 82 -11.03 4.82 -4.15
N GLN A 83 -11.26 4.78 -2.84
CA GLN A 83 -11.30 6.00 -2.02
C GLN A 83 -9.97 6.76 -2.08
N LYS A 84 -8.84 6.03 -2.10
CA LYS A 84 -7.51 6.62 -2.22
C LYS A 84 -7.30 7.33 -3.55
N ARG A 85 -7.72 6.72 -4.66
CA ARG A 85 -7.61 7.30 -6.01
C ARG A 85 -8.47 8.54 -6.15
N GLN A 86 -9.70 8.51 -5.64
CA GLN A 86 -10.62 9.65 -5.68
C GLN A 86 -10.19 10.80 -4.75
N ARG A 87 -9.66 10.49 -3.57
CA ARG A 87 -9.23 11.46 -2.54
C ARG A 87 -7.95 10.99 -1.83
N PRO A 88 -6.76 11.27 -2.39
CA PRO A 88 -5.48 10.79 -1.86
C PRO A 88 -5.16 11.21 -0.42
N LEU A 89 -5.74 12.33 0.03
CA LEU A 89 -5.59 12.88 1.37
C LEU A 89 -6.78 12.56 2.30
N SER A 90 -7.59 11.56 1.96
CA SER A 90 -8.69 11.05 2.79
C SER A 90 -8.28 10.85 4.25
N SER A 91 -9.16 11.27 5.14
CA SER A 91 -9.09 11.02 6.58
C SER A 91 -9.58 9.62 6.92
N LEU A 92 -9.37 9.19 8.17
CA LEU A 92 -9.92 7.92 8.66
C LEU A 92 -11.46 7.88 8.57
N GLN A 93 -12.12 9.03 8.75
CA GLN A 93 -13.57 9.14 8.63
C GLN A 93 -14.04 8.93 7.19
N ASP A 94 -13.31 9.45 6.20
CA ASP A 94 -13.65 9.28 4.78
C ASP A 94 -13.56 7.81 4.38
N TYR A 95 -12.52 7.10 4.84
CA TYR A 95 -12.43 5.64 4.64
C TYR A 95 -13.53 4.87 5.35
N ALA A 96 -13.88 5.25 6.58
CA ALA A 96 -14.98 4.60 7.29
C ALA A 96 -16.31 4.76 6.54
N GLN A 97 -16.55 5.95 5.98
CA GLN A 97 -17.75 6.25 5.19
C GLN A 97 -17.79 5.46 3.88
N ALA A 98 -16.68 5.37 3.16
CA ALA A 98 -16.59 4.61 1.92
C ALA A 98 -16.82 3.10 2.15
N LEU A 99 -16.22 2.56 3.21
CA LEU A 99 -16.40 1.16 3.62
C LEU A 99 -17.85 0.87 4.02
N ALA A 100 -18.46 1.74 4.83
CA ALA A 100 -19.86 1.56 5.25
C ALA A 100 -20.81 1.65 4.06
N TYR A 101 -20.57 2.60 3.14
CA TYR A 101 -21.34 2.73 1.91
C TYR A 101 -21.26 1.46 1.06
N TYR A 102 -20.04 0.92 0.84
CA TYR A 102 -19.90 -0.32 0.08
C TYR A 102 -20.63 -1.49 0.76
N ALA A 103 -20.49 -1.63 2.08
CA ALA A 103 -21.16 -2.71 2.82
C ALA A 103 -22.70 -2.63 2.73
N GLU A 104 -23.28 -1.44 2.65
CA GLU A 104 -24.73 -1.25 2.53
C GLU A 104 -25.25 -1.41 1.09
N TYR A 105 -24.49 -0.91 0.10
CA TYR A 105 -24.97 -0.75 -1.28
C TYR A 105 -24.29 -1.67 -2.30
N ASP A 106 -23.26 -2.43 -1.90
CA ASP A 106 -22.40 -3.22 -2.77
C ASP A 106 -21.91 -2.42 -4.00
N ALA A 107 -21.52 -1.18 -3.75
CA ALA A 107 -21.12 -0.22 -4.76
C ALA A 107 -20.08 0.76 -4.21
N PHE A 108 -19.13 1.17 -5.05
CA PHE A 108 -18.18 2.21 -4.68
C PHE A 108 -18.87 3.56 -4.51
N GLN A 109 -18.52 4.26 -3.44
CA GLN A 109 -19.01 5.62 -3.21
C GLN A 109 -18.40 6.56 -4.25
N GLN A 110 -19.24 7.33 -4.93
CA GLN A 110 -18.80 8.44 -5.76
C GLN A 110 -18.57 9.67 -4.89
N VAL A 111 -17.36 10.23 -4.91
CA VAL A 111 -17.06 11.47 -4.21
C VAL A 111 -17.46 12.68 -5.07
N GLU A 112 -18.03 13.70 -4.42
CA GLU A 112 -18.38 14.97 -5.05
C GLU A 112 -17.18 15.57 -5.82
N GLY A 113 -17.42 15.96 -7.07
CA GLY A 113 -16.39 16.50 -7.97
C GLY A 113 -15.66 15.46 -8.82
N ILE A 114 -15.95 14.16 -8.66
CA ILE A 114 -15.44 13.09 -9.52
C ILE A 114 -16.59 12.60 -10.40
N ASP A 115 -16.40 12.59 -11.73
CA ASP A 115 -17.46 12.28 -12.71
C ASP A 115 -18.00 10.84 -12.59
N GLU A 116 -17.18 9.89 -12.12
CA GLU A 116 -17.53 8.46 -11.99
C GLU A 116 -17.00 7.88 -10.67
N ALA A 117 -17.65 6.85 -10.12
CA ALA A 117 -17.24 6.18 -8.88
C ALA A 117 -15.87 5.46 -8.96
N LEU A 118 -15.26 5.36 -10.14
CA LEU A 118 -13.89 4.85 -10.33
C LEU A 118 -12.94 5.94 -10.86
N GLY A 119 -13.39 7.20 -10.86
CA GLY A 119 -12.58 8.32 -11.30
C GLY A 119 -11.43 8.63 -10.34
N GLU A 120 -10.52 9.47 -10.81
CA GLU A 120 -9.32 9.85 -10.07
C GLU A 120 -9.41 11.30 -9.61
N ALA A 121 -8.77 11.60 -8.48
CA ALA A 121 -8.53 12.96 -8.03
C ALA A 121 -7.89 13.80 -9.13
N GLU A 122 -8.23 15.10 -9.14
CA GLU A 122 -7.59 16.04 -10.04
C GLU A 122 -6.07 16.09 -9.83
N ALA A 123 -5.33 16.44 -10.89
CA ALA A 123 -3.87 16.50 -10.87
C ALA A 123 -3.32 17.37 -9.71
N ALA A 124 -4.02 18.44 -9.34
CA ALA A 124 -3.63 19.31 -8.23
C ALA A 124 -3.62 18.58 -6.88
N GLU A 125 -4.61 17.72 -6.62
CA GLU A 125 -4.71 16.92 -5.41
C GLU A 125 -3.67 15.80 -5.38
N GLN A 126 -3.42 15.16 -6.52
CA GLN A 126 -2.35 14.16 -6.64
C GLN A 126 -0.97 14.77 -6.36
N VAL A 127 -0.70 15.97 -6.89
CA VAL A 127 0.53 16.73 -6.62
C VAL A 127 0.64 17.11 -5.14
N ALA A 128 -0.46 17.57 -4.54
CA ALA A 128 -0.49 17.91 -3.12
C ALA A 128 -0.22 16.68 -2.23
N ALA A 129 -0.82 15.54 -2.55
CA ALA A 129 -0.58 14.29 -1.84
C ALA A 129 0.87 13.84 -1.95
N ARG A 130 1.44 13.91 -3.17
CA ARG A 130 2.84 13.58 -3.39
C ARG A 130 3.77 14.49 -2.59
N ALA A 131 3.49 15.79 -2.54
CA ALA A 131 4.23 16.76 -1.73
C ALA A 131 4.12 16.49 -0.23
N ALA A 132 2.98 15.96 0.23
CA ALA A 132 2.77 15.49 1.61
C ALA A 132 3.42 14.13 1.91
N GLY A 133 4.17 13.56 0.96
CA GLY A 133 4.83 12.26 1.09
C GLY A 133 3.87 11.08 1.01
N VAL A 134 2.66 11.27 0.49
CA VAL A 134 1.60 10.25 0.39
C VAL A 134 1.68 9.55 -0.96
N GLY A 135 1.59 8.22 -0.95
CA GLY A 135 1.62 7.37 -2.16
C GLY A 135 0.29 7.35 -2.90
N THR A 136 0.29 6.80 -4.11
CA THR A 136 -0.90 6.68 -4.96
C THR A 136 -1.83 5.54 -4.55
N GLY A 137 -1.28 4.46 -4.00
CA GLY A 137 -2.04 3.29 -3.54
C GLY A 137 -2.09 3.16 -2.02
N ILE A 138 -2.67 2.05 -1.56
CA ILE A 138 -2.87 1.71 -0.14
C ILE A 138 -1.68 0.95 0.48
N PHE A 139 -0.63 0.68 -0.30
CA PHE A 139 0.60 0.05 0.17
C PHE A 139 1.78 1.04 0.14
N ALA A 140 2.82 0.73 0.91
CA ALA A 140 4.03 1.55 0.93
C ALA A 140 4.73 1.49 -0.43
N SER A 141 5.09 2.66 -0.96
CA SER A 141 5.81 2.76 -2.23
C SER A 141 7.09 3.56 -2.09
N PHE A 142 8.06 3.32 -2.96
CA PHE A 142 9.39 3.88 -2.87
C PHE A 142 9.90 4.39 -4.22
N ASP A 143 10.51 5.57 -4.20
CA ASP A 143 11.33 6.05 -5.31
C ASP A 143 12.81 5.86 -4.96
N LEU A 144 13.59 5.35 -5.91
CA LEU A 144 15.02 5.11 -5.77
C LEU A 144 15.81 5.99 -6.72
N THR A 145 16.80 6.69 -6.19
CA THR A 145 17.72 7.53 -6.96
C THR A 145 19.16 7.18 -6.63
N LEU A 146 19.94 6.77 -7.63
CA LEU A 146 21.39 6.64 -7.51
C LEU A 146 22.02 8.03 -7.36
N ARG A 147 22.65 8.29 -6.21
CA ARG A 147 23.26 9.59 -5.87
C ARG A 147 24.76 9.60 -6.06
N ALA A 148 25.43 8.50 -5.75
CA ALA A 148 26.87 8.37 -5.93
C ALA A 148 27.24 6.93 -6.26
N CYS A 149 28.34 6.76 -6.98
CA CYS A 149 28.95 5.47 -7.23
C CYS A 149 30.48 5.63 -7.11
N PRO A 150 31.19 4.70 -6.44
CA PRO A 150 32.65 4.70 -6.46
C PRO A 150 33.17 4.61 -7.89
N GLU A 151 34.20 5.40 -8.24
CA GLU A 151 34.75 5.45 -9.61
C GLU A 151 35.19 4.06 -10.10
N GLU A 152 35.77 3.27 -9.21
CA GLU A 152 36.20 1.88 -9.46
C GLU A 152 35.03 0.95 -9.82
N GLN A 153 33.82 1.27 -9.36
CA GLN A 153 32.61 0.48 -9.54
C GLN A 153 31.68 1.01 -10.63
N ILE A 154 32.06 2.08 -11.36
CA ILE A 154 31.19 2.73 -12.33
C ILE A 154 30.71 1.79 -13.44
N LYS A 155 31.54 0.83 -13.85
CA LYS A 155 31.17 -0.21 -14.83
C LYS A 155 30.15 -1.20 -14.25
N ALA A 156 30.34 -1.61 -12.99
CA ALA A 156 29.44 -2.51 -12.29
C ALA A 156 28.08 -1.85 -12.01
N ALA A 157 28.06 -0.55 -11.71
CA ALA A 157 26.84 0.25 -11.60
C ALA A 157 26.13 0.37 -12.96
N ALA A 158 26.87 0.68 -14.04
CA ALA A 158 26.30 0.78 -15.38
C ALA A 158 25.66 -0.54 -15.84
N GLN A 159 26.25 -1.69 -15.53
CA GLN A 159 25.64 -2.99 -15.84
C GLN A 159 24.34 -3.24 -15.08
N ARG A 160 24.26 -2.84 -13.80
CA ARG A 160 23.03 -2.94 -12.99
C ARG A 160 21.95 -2.01 -13.52
N VAL A 161 22.30 -0.75 -13.79
CA VAL A 161 21.40 0.25 -14.39
C VAL A 161 20.88 -0.22 -15.74
N ALA A 162 21.74 -0.77 -16.61
CA ALA A 162 21.35 -1.29 -17.92
C ALA A 162 20.31 -2.42 -17.80
N ARG A 163 20.49 -3.36 -16.86
CA ARG A 163 19.52 -4.42 -16.60
C ARG A 163 18.22 -3.87 -16.01
N LEU A 164 18.32 -2.95 -15.06
CA LEU A 164 17.16 -2.43 -14.33
C LEU A 164 16.26 -1.55 -15.20
N LEU A 165 16.87 -0.68 -16.03
CA LEU A 165 16.17 0.26 -16.90
C LEU A 165 15.99 -0.26 -18.33
N GLU A 166 16.46 -1.48 -18.61
CA GLU A 166 16.41 -2.13 -19.93
C GLU A 166 17.03 -1.28 -21.06
N ILE A 167 18.17 -0.63 -20.77
CA ILE A 167 18.93 0.20 -21.71
C ILE A 167 20.29 -0.42 -22.04
N SER A 168 21.00 0.13 -23.03
CA SER A 168 22.35 -0.33 -23.35
C SER A 168 23.35 0.01 -22.23
N VAL A 169 24.40 -0.80 -22.08
CA VAL A 169 25.47 -0.53 -21.10
C VAL A 169 26.19 0.79 -21.39
N GLY A 170 26.29 1.19 -22.66
CA GLY A 170 26.88 2.48 -23.06
C GLY A 170 26.07 3.67 -22.55
N GLU A 171 24.75 3.63 -22.73
CA GLU A 171 23.83 4.66 -22.20
C GLU A 171 23.83 4.66 -20.68
N ALA A 172 23.74 3.49 -20.05
CA ALA A 172 23.80 3.37 -18.60
C ALA A 172 25.09 3.94 -18.01
N LEU A 173 26.24 3.74 -18.68
CA LEU A 173 27.51 4.32 -18.26
C LEU A 173 27.51 5.84 -18.37
N ALA A 174 26.91 6.41 -19.42
CA ALA A 174 26.73 7.85 -19.55
C ALA A 174 25.85 8.41 -18.41
N CYS A 175 24.74 7.73 -18.09
CA CYS A 175 23.88 8.08 -16.97
C CYS A 175 24.61 8.01 -15.62
N CYS A 176 25.38 6.94 -15.36
CA CYS A 176 26.17 6.80 -14.13
C CYS A 176 27.27 7.87 -13.98
N ARG A 177 27.69 8.52 -15.06
CA ARG A 177 28.62 9.66 -15.02
C ARG A 177 27.93 11.01 -14.81
N ALA A 178 26.61 11.05 -15.01
CA ALA A 178 25.78 12.24 -14.93
C ALA A 178 24.75 12.16 -13.78
N LEU A 179 25.16 11.59 -12.64
CA LEU A 179 24.30 11.45 -11.46
C LEU A 179 23.75 12.82 -11.01
N PRO A 180 22.55 12.86 -10.39
CA PRO A 180 21.73 11.73 -9.92
C PRO A 180 20.92 11.02 -11.02
N LEU A 181 20.67 9.72 -10.85
CA LEU A 181 19.86 8.91 -11.77
C LEU A 181 18.69 8.24 -11.05
N VAL A 182 17.47 8.40 -11.56
CA VAL A 182 16.29 7.69 -11.06
C VAL A 182 16.35 6.23 -11.52
N LEU A 183 16.31 5.31 -10.55
CA LEU A 183 16.33 3.86 -10.78
C LEU A 183 14.93 3.25 -10.85
N GLY A 184 13.96 3.90 -10.22
CA GLY A 184 12.56 3.49 -10.25
C GLY A 184 11.69 4.44 -9.40
N LYS A 185 10.40 4.45 -9.71
CA LYS A 185 9.39 5.23 -8.99
C LYS A 185 8.24 4.31 -8.58
N ALA A 186 7.58 4.67 -7.48
CA ALA A 186 6.42 3.95 -6.95
C ALA A 186 6.63 2.43 -6.85
N LEU A 187 7.85 2.01 -6.51
CA LEU A 187 8.20 0.60 -6.35
C LEU A 187 7.58 0.06 -5.06
N ASP A 188 7.09 -1.18 -5.09
CA ASP A 188 6.73 -1.90 -3.87
C ASP A 188 7.97 -2.15 -2.98
N ARG A 189 7.72 -2.48 -1.72
CA ARG A 189 8.77 -2.63 -0.70
C ARG A 189 9.80 -3.69 -1.09
N ARG A 190 9.36 -4.85 -1.56
CA ARG A 190 10.24 -5.98 -1.92
C ARG A 190 11.14 -5.62 -3.09
N ARG A 191 10.58 -5.04 -4.15
CA ARG A 191 11.34 -4.61 -5.33
C ARG A 191 12.32 -3.49 -4.99
N ALA A 192 11.89 -2.50 -4.21
CA ALA A 192 12.76 -1.42 -3.79
C ALA A 192 13.92 -1.92 -2.92
N GLN A 193 13.67 -2.84 -1.99
CA GLN A 193 14.71 -3.48 -1.17
C GLN A 193 15.70 -4.26 -2.05
N ALA A 194 15.22 -5.06 -3.00
CA ALA A 194 16.09 -5.84 -3.87
C ALA A 194 17.03 -4.95 -4.70
N ILE A 195 16.54 -3.82 -5.21
CA ILE A 195 17.37 -2.84 -5.92
C ILE A 195 18.37 -2.20 -4.96
N LYS A 196 17.94 -1.80 -3.76
CA LYS A 196 18.83 -1.24 -2.75
C LYS A 196 19.97 -2.18 -2.43
N ASP A 197 19.67 -3.44 -2.12
CA ASP A 197 20.66 -4.45 -1.76
C ASP A 197 21.65 -4.70 -2.92
N ASP A 198 21.18 -4.76 -4.18
CA ASP A 198 22.06 -4.97 -5.34
C ASP A 198 23.07 -3.82 -5.56
N PHE A 199 22.67 -2.58 -5.27
CA PHE A 199 23.56 -1.42 -5.36
C PHE A 199 24.46 -1.25 -4.12
N ASP A 200 23.98 -1.63 -2.93
CA ASP A 200 24.78 -1.62 -1.70
C ASP A 200 25.99 -2.57 -1.81
N VAL A 201 25.83 -3.71 -2.50
CA VAL A 201 26.93 -4.67 -2.78
C VAL A 201 28.13 -4.04 -3.49
N ILE A 202 27.91 -2.99 -4.30
CA ILE A 202 28.99 -2.27 -5.00
C ILE A 202 29.36 -0.94 -4.33
N GLY A 203 28.87 -0.69 -3.12
CA GLY A 203 29.13 0.54 -2.37
C GLY A 203 28.53 1.79 -3.03
N ALA A 204 27.51 1.63 -3.89
CA ALA A 204 26.81 2.76 -4.47
C ALA A 204 25.86 3.38 -3.43
N THR A 205 25.70 4.70 -3.46
CA THR A 205 24.80 5.40 -2.55
C THR A 205 23.47 5.64 -3.24
N LEU A 206 22.42 4.97 -2.77
CA LEU A 206 21.05 5.26 -3.15
C LEU A 206 20.41 6.26 -2.18
N GLN A 207 19.66 7.22 -2.72
CA GLN A 207 18.61 7.88 -1.97
C GLN A 207 17.31 7.11 -2.14
N VAL A 208 16.70 6.76 -1.01
CA VAL A 208 15.39 6.13 -0.93
C VAL A 208 14.39 7.17 -0.45
N GLN A 209 13.31 7.36 -1.19
CA GLN A 209 12.17 8.17 -0.77
C GLN A 209 10.96 7.25 -0.59
N GLY A 210 10.56 7.01 0.65
CA GLY A 210 9.34 6.26 0.98
C GLY A 210 8.11 7.16 0.96
N PHE A 211 6.99 6.61 0.51
CA PHE A 211 5.69 7.27 0.47
C PHE A 211 4.70 6.51 1.34
N LYS A 212 4.06 7.25 2.24
CA LYS A 212 3.12 6.68 3.20
C LYS A 212 1.79 6.31 2.51
N PRO A 213 1.20 5.17 2.86
CA PRO A 213 -0.12 4.78 2.34
C PRO A 213 -1.23 5.74 2.72
N PHE A 214 -1.28 6.13 4.00
CA PHE A 214 -2.29 7.04 4.52
C PHE A 214 -1.67 8.30 5.13
N PRO A 215 -2.36 9.46 5.10
CA PRO A 215 -1.81 10.74 5.57
C PRO A 215 -1.31 10.74 7.02
N TRP A 216 -1.89 9.90 7.88
CA TRP A 216 -1.56 9.81 9.30
C TRP A 216 -0.46 8.79 9.64
N MET A 217 0.09 8.08 8.66
CA MET A 217 1.20 7.14 8.88
C MET A 217 2.55 7.85 8.81
N ASP A 218 3.56 7.21 9.40
CA ASP A 218 4.94 7.60 9.22
C ASP A 218 5.44 7.22 7.82
N ALA A 219 6.47 7.93 7.34
CA ALA A 219 7.11 7.59 6.08
C ALA A 219 7.79 6.21 6.20
N PRO A 220 7.53 5.28 5.27
CA PRO A 220 8.09 3.95 5.35
C PRO A 220 9.59 3.98 5.02
N THR A 221 10.36 3.11 5.67
CA THR A 221 11.80 2.95 5.43
C THR A 221 12.11 1.56 4.90
N LEU A 222 13.12 1.47 4.04
CA LEU A 222 13.75 0.20 3.67
C LEU A 222 14.74 -0.25 4.77
N ARG A 223 15.08 -1.54 4.77
CA ARG A 223 16.06 -2.12 5.69
C ARG A 223 17.50 -1.94 5.19
#